data_AF-A0A822ZHD6-F1
#
_entry.id   AF-A0A822ZHD6-F1
#
_cell.length_a   1.000
_cell.length_b   1.000
_cell.length_c   1.000
_cell.angle_alpha   90.00
_cell.angle_beta   90.00
_cell.angle_gamma   90.00
#
_symmetry.space_group_name_H-M   'P 1'
#
loop_
_entity.id
_entity.type
_entity.pdbx_description
1 polymer ?
#
loop_
_entity_poly.entity_id
_entity_poly.type
_entity_poly.pdbx_seq_one_letter_code
_entity_poly.pdbx_strand_id
1 'polypeptide(L)'
;MGNGKWEWEMDAILTVLNVVLLLGGYGVATGGPLAWGLCYNHEMSPSQSYCDSTDYVYPCTPGVEYYGRGALPIYWNYNYGTIGEALKVDLLSHPEYIENNATLAFQAAIWRWMTPMKKKQPSAHDVFVGNWKPTKNDTLAKRVPGFGSTINVLYGDLVCGQGDEDSMNNIISHYLYYLDLMGVGREQAGPHEVLSCAEQEAFNPSSSPASAS
;
A
#
# COMPACT_ATOMS: atom_id res chain seq x y z
N MET A 1 15.11 -22.46 -14.53
CA MET A 1 14.66 -21.41 -13.60
C MET A 1 14.53 -20.12 -14.40
N GLY A 2 13.35 -19.46 -14.39
CA GLY A 2 13.38 -17.98 -14.40
C GLY A 2 12.68 -17.18 -15.50
N ASN A 3 11.67 -17.67 -16.22
CA ASN A 3 10.76 -16.74 -16.94
C ASN A 3 9.44 -16.55 -16.18
N GLY A 4 8.85 -17.62 -15.62
CA GLY A 4 7.59 -17.50 -14.89
C GLY A 4 7.69 -16.63 -13.64
N LYS A 5 8.78 -16.71 -12.85
CA LYS A 5 8.87 -16.00 -11.56
C LYS A 5 8.76 -14.47 -11.71
N TRP A 6 9.30 -13.90 -12.78
CA TRP A 6 9.24 -12.46 -13.05
C TRP A 6 7.89 -12.02 -13.62
N GLU A 7 7.22 -12.88 -14.41
CA GLU A 7 5.83 -12.65 -14.83
C GLU A 7 4.92 -12.61 -13.60
N TRP A 8 5.02 -13.59 -12.70
CA TRP A 8 4.29 -13.60 -11.43
C TRP A 8 4.58 -12.39 -10.54
N GLU A 9 5.82 -11.90 -10.51
CA GLU A 9 6.20 -10.72 -9.72
C GLU A 9 5.65 -9.42 -10.33
N MET A 10 5.68 -9.26 -11.66
CA MET A 10 5.06 -8.11 -12.33
C MET A 10 3.53 -8.14 -12.24
N ASP A 11 2.94 -9.33 -12.31
CA ASP A 11 1.50 -9.55 -12.15
C ASP A 11 1.05 -9.30 -10.72
N ALA A 12 1.83 -9.71 -9.72
CA ALA A 12 1.61 -9.36 -8.32
C ALA A 12 1.77 -7.86 -8.06
N ILE A 13 2.80 -7.24 -8.62
CA ILE A 13 3.03 -5.79 -8.55
C ILE A 13 1.87 -5.05 -9.19
N LEU A 14 1.47 -5.39 -10.43
CA LEU A 14 0.31 -4.78 -11.10
C LEU A 14 -0.98 -5.03 -10.33
N THR A 15 -1.15 -6.21 -9.75
CA THR A 15 -2.31 -6.49 -8.91
C THR A 15 -2.32 -5.57 -7.70
N VAL A 16 -1.24 -5.46 -6.92
CA VAL A 16 -1.22 -4.59 -5.73
C VAL A 16 -1.24 -3.10 -6.08
N LEU A 17 -0.60 -2.70 -7.18
CA LEU A 17 -0.62 -1.32 -7.69
C LEU A 17 -2.02 -0.89 -8.13
N ASN A 18 -2.84 -1.82 -8.63
CA ASN A 18 -4.22 -1.53 -9.00
C ASN A 18 -5.21 -1.61 -7.83
N VAL A 19 -4.74 -2.02 -6.65
CA VAL A 19 -5.62 -2.42 -5.54
C VAL A 19 -5.96 -1.27 -4.58
N VAL A 20 -5.31 -0.09 -4.59
CA VAL A 20 -5.53 0.89 -3.49
C VAL A 20 -5.67 2.38 -3.87
N LEU A 21 -6.71 2.98 -3.25
CA LEU A 21 -7.06 4.40 -2.99
C LEU A 21 -7.38 5.32 -4.17
N LEU A 22 -7.22 4.88 -5.41
CA LEU A 22 -7.57 5.67 -6.59
C LEU A 22 -8.59 4.93 -7.46
N LEU A 23 -9.54 4.28 -6.80
CA LEU A 23 -10.58 3.46 -7.41
C LEU A 23 -11.75 4.32 -7.86
N GLY A 24 -12.09 4.24 -9.14
CA GLY A 24 -13.24 4.95 -9.73
C GLY A 24 -14.51 4.10 -9.84
N GLY A 25 -14.43 2.83 -9.43
CA GLY A 25 -15.50 1.86 -9.60
C GLY A 25 -16.74 2.18 -8.78
N TYR A 26 -17.89 2.28 -9.44
CA TYR A 26 -19.21 2.36 -8.81
C TYR A 26 -20.09 1.20 -9.31
N GLY A 27 -21.21 0.92 -8.63
CA GLY A 27 -21.97 -0.33 -8.81
C GLY A 27 -22.48 -0.64 -10.22
N VAL A 28 -22.47 0.31 -11.15
CA VAL A 28 -22.85 0.13 -12.56
C VAL A 28 -21.74 0.50 -13.55
N ALA A 29 -20.50 0.59 -13.09
CA ALA A 29 -19.35 0.88 -13.94
C ALA A 29 -19.15 -0.24 -14.98
N THR A 30 -18.77 0.12 -16.21
CA THR A 30 -18.53 -0.84 -17.28
C THR A 30 -17.40 -1.79 -16.88
N GLY A 31 -17.62 -3.10 -16.98
CA GLY A 31 -16.67 -4.12 -16.49
C GLY A 31 -16.75 -4.42 -14.99
N GLY A 32 -17.64 -3.76 -14.26
CA GLY A 32 -17.82 -3.89 -12.80
C GLY A 32 -16.91 -2.95 -12.00
N PRO A 33 -17.15 -2.79 -10.69
CA PRO A 33 -16.41 -1.84 -9.84
C PRO A 33 -14.92 -2.19 -9.69
N LEU A 34 -14.54 -3.45 -9.93
CA LEU A 34 -13.15 -3.92 -9.78
C LEU A 34 -12.27 -3.67 -11.02
N ALA A 35 -12.85 -3.19 -12.11
CA ALA A 35 -12.14 -2.93 -13.37
C ALA A 35 -11.57 -1.49 -13.47
N TRP A 36 -11.75 -0.67 -12.43
CA TRP A 36 -11.45 0.77 -12.43
C TRP A 36 -10.32 1.14 -11.46
N GLY A 37 -9.31 0.27 -11.36
CA GLY A 37 -8.03 0.57 -10.69
C GLY A 37 -7.28 1.71 -11.40
N LEU A 38 -6.49 2.48 -10.64
CA LEU A 38 -5.71 3.63 -11.14
C LEU A 38 -6.55 4.71 -11.87
N CYS A 39 -7.82 4.87 -11.50
CA CYS A 39 -8.70 5.88 -12.11
C CYS A 39 -8.29 7.31 -11.75
N TYR A 40 -7.71 7.48 -10.55
CA TYR A 40 -7.17 8.75 -10.09
C TYR A 40 -5.64 8.65 -9.96
N ASN A 41 -4.96 9.79 -9.92
CA ASN A 41 -3.51 9.89 -9.64
C ASN A 41 -3.20 10.63 -8.33
N HIS A 42 -4.23 11.17 -7.66
CA HIS A 42 -4.17 11.79 -6.34
C HIS A 42 -5.49 11.66 -5.57
N GLU A 43 -5.44 11.86 -4.26
CA GLU A 43 -6.58 11.87 -3.35
C GLU A 43 -7.52 13.05 -3.63
N MET A 44 -8.77 12.76 -4.02
CA MET A 44 -9.73 13.78 -4.47
C MET A 44 -10.22 14.72 -3.35
N SER A 45 -10.31 14.23 -2.11
CA SER A 45 -10.82 14.99 -0.97
C SER A 45 -9.96 14.77 0.28
N PRO A 46 -8.73 15.31 0.34
CA PRO A 46 -7.85 15.15 1.49
C PRO A 46 -8.47 15.68 2.77
N SER A 47 -8.46 14.88 3.83
CA SER A 47 -8.99 15.30 5.14
C SER A 47 -8.05 16.24 5.91
N GLN A 48 -6.78 16.27 5.51
CA GLN A 48 -5.72 17.06 6.12
C GLN A 48 -4.56 17.29 5.13
N SER A 49 -3.57 18.09 5.51
CA SER A 49 -2.36 18.31 4.71
C SER A 49 -1.32 17.18 4.81
N TYR A 50 -1.51 16.23 5.73
CA TYR A 50 -0.58 15.13 6.00
C TYR A 50 0.85 15.64 6.27
N CYS A 51 0.98 16.75 6.97
CA CYS A 51 2.26 17.25 7.43
C CYS A 51 2.47 16.85 8.90
N ASP A 52 3.47 16.02 9.17
CA ASP A 52 4.01 15.83 10.52
C ASP A 52 5.06 16.90 10.80
N SER A 53 4.66 17.93 11.54
CA SER A 53 5.53 19.04 11.92
C SER A 53 6.60 18.67 12.95
N THR A 54 6.54 17.46 13.51
CA THR A 54 7.54 16.94 14.46
C THR A 54 8.70 16.21 13.78
N ASP A 55 8.60 15.94 12.47
CA ASP A 55 9.70 15.38 11.69
C ASP A 55 10.70 16.48 11.27
N TYR A 56 11.88 16.46 11.90
CA TYR A 56 12.97 17.39 11.62
C TYR A 56 13.92 16.93 10.51
N VAL A 57 13.83 15.66 10.07
CA VAL A 57 14.62 15.13 8.97
C VAL A 57 14.00 15.58 7.65
N TYR A 58 12.68 15.51 7.56
CA TYR A 58 11.90 15.91 6.40
C TYR A 58 10.88 16.98 6.79
N PRO A 59 11.32 18.21 7.08
CA PRO A 59 10.42 19.28 7.50
C PRO A 59 9.39 19.59 6.40
N CYS A 60 8.17 19.92 6.80
CA CYS A 60 7.14 20.31 5.84
C CYS A 60 7.50 21.60 5.11
N THR A 61 7.48 21.55 3.78
CA THR A 61 7.73 22.72 2.94
C THR A 61 6.52 23.68 3.02
N PRO A 62 6.73 24.98 3.26
CA PRO A 62 5.64 25.95 3.33
C PRO A 62 4.78 25.96 2.06
N GLY A 63 3.45 25.83 2.23
CA GLY A 63 2.50 25.82 1.12
C GLY A 63 2.38 24.48 0.38
N VAL A 64 3.09 23.45 0.82
CA VAL A 64 3.05 22.10 0.25
C VAL A 64 2.18 21.18 1.10
N GLU A 65 1.39 20.34 0.45
CA GLU A 65 0.53 19.34 1.08
C GLU A 65 0.91 17.93 0.62
N TYR A 66 0.87 16.96 1.53
CA TYR A 66 1.40 15.61 1.36
C TYR A 66 0.29 14.54 1.35
N TYR A 67 -0.88 14.88 0.80
CA TYR A 67 -1.97 13.93 0.55
C TYR A 67 -1.57 12.85 -0.45
N GLY A 68 -2.41 11.81 -0.57
CA GLY A 68 -2.13 10.64 -1.38
C GLY A 68 -1.89 10.97 -2.86
N ARG A 69 -0.73 10.60 -3.42
CA ARG A 69 -0.43 10.71 -4.86
C ARG A 69 0.27 9.47 -5.40
N GLY A 70 0.06 9.20 -6.70
CA GLY A 70 0.76 8.18 -7.46
C GLY A 70 0.06 6.82 -7.49
N ALA A 71 0.67 5.85 -8.18
CA ALA A 71 0.08 4.53 -8.38
C ALA A 71 -0.06 3.72 -7.08
N LEU A 72 0.92 3.85 -6.19
CA LEU A 72 0.79 3.47 -4.79
C LEU A 72 0.81 4.78 -3.99
N PRO A 73 -0.33 5.21 -3.45
CA PRO A 73 -0.45 6.51 -2.81
C PRO A 73 0.62 6.76 -1.75
N ILE A 74 1.34 7.86 -1.91
CA ILE A 74 2.30 8.35 -0.94
C ILE A 74 1.61 9.38 -0.06
N TYR A 75 1.63 9.15 1.25
CA TYR A 75 1.14 10.07 2.27
C TYR A 75 2.27 10.53 3.14
N TRP A 76 2.15 11.72 3.73
CA TRP A 76 3.07 12.27 4.73
C TRP A 76 4.44 12.76 4.21
N ASN A 77 4.86 13.92 4.71
CA ASN A 77 6.13 14.59 4.38
C ASN A 77 7.34 13.66 4.45
N TYR A 78 7.46 12.85 5.50
CA TYR A 78 8.60 11.95 5.68
C TYR A 78 8.69 10.85 4.61
N ASN A 79 7.56 10.39 4.06
CA ASN A 79 7.58 9.41 2.98
C ASN A 79 7.95 10.07 1.65
N TYR A 80 7.41 11.27 1.35
CA TYR A 80 7.83 12.04 0.18
C TYR A 80 9.33 12.34 0.22
N GLY A 81 9.86 12.76 1.37
CA GLY A 81 11.29 12.98 1.57
C GLY A 81 12.12 11.71 1.34
N THR A 82 11.75 10.61 1.99
CA THR A 82 12.50 9.34 1.87
C THR A 82 12.48 8.78 0.43
N ILE A 83 11.33 8.82 -0.24
CA ILE A 83 11.21 8.38 -1.64
C ILE A 83 11.99 9.33 -2.56
N GLY A 84 11.91 10.63 -2.30
CA GLY A 84 12.63 11.64 -3.06
C GLY A 84 14.13 11.45 -3.02
N GLU A 85 14.70 11.18 -1.85
CA GLU A 85 16.12 10.85 -1.71
C GLU A 85 16.50 9.60 -2.49
N ALA A 86 15.69 8.54 -2.40
CA ALA A 86 15.96 7.28 -3.09
C ALA A 86 15.92 7.42 -4.62
N LEU A 87 14.96 8.19 -5.14
CA LEU A 87 14.80 8.44 -6.57
C LEU A 87 15.65 9.62 -7.08
N LYS A 88 16.31 10.35 -6.17
CA LYS A 88 17.09 11.57 -6.45
C LYS A 88 16.24 12.66 -7.11
N VAL A 89 15.02 12.85 -6.60
CA VAL A 89 14.05 13.85 -7.04
C VAL A 89 13.54 14.58 -5.79
N ASP A 90 13.46 15.91 -5.81
CA ASP A 90 12.95 16.68 -4.67
C ASP A 90 11.42 16.58 -4.56
N LEU A 91 10.96 15.45 -4.02
CA LEU A 91 9.54 15.20 -3.78
C LEU A 91 9.02 15.88 -2.50
N LEU A 92 9.89 16.32 -1.61
CA LEU A 92 9.50 17.01 -0.38
C LEU A 92 9.01 18.43 -0.68
N SER A 93 9.67 19.13 -1.62
CA SER A 93 9.24 20.44 -2.07
C SER A 93 8.30 20.39 -3.28
N HIS A 94 8.40 19.34 -4.11
CA HIS A 94 7.63 19.18 -5.34
C HIS A 94 6.87 17.84 -5.42
N PRO A 95 5.93 17.56 -4.48
CA PRO A 95 5.15 16.31 -4.52
C PRO A 95 4.27 16.17 -5.77
N GLU A 96 3.93 17.29 -6.43
CA GLU A 96 3.16 17.31 -7.68
C GLU A 96 3.86 16.59 -8.85
N TYR A 97 5.17 16.33 -8.75
CA TYR A 97 5.88 15.53 -9.76
C TYR A 97 5.35 14.11 -9.85
N ILE A 98 4.83 13.55 -8.75
CA ILE A 98 4.21 12.23 -8.74
C ILE A 98 2.91 12.21 -9.55
N GLU A 99 2.13 13.30 -9.54
CA GLU A 99 0.91 13.40 -10.33
C GLU A 99 1.19 13.62 -11.82
N ASN A 100 2.20 14.43 -12.11
CA ASN A 100 2.50 14.90 -13.46
C ASN A 100 3.36 13.93 -14.28
N ASN A 101 4.04 12.96 -13.64
CA ASN A 101 4.93 12.02 -14.30
C ASN A 101 4.61 10.57 -13.92
N ALA A 102 3.92 9.88 -14.83
CA ALA A 102 3.54 8.48 -14.63
C ALA A 102 4.74 7.56 -14.38
N THR A 103 5.86 7.75 -15.09
CA THR A 103 7.07 6.94 -14.86
C THR A 103 7.59 7.12 -13.45
N LEU A 104 7.64 8.36 -12.95
CA LEU A 104 8.08 8.66 -11.59
C LEU A 104 7.11 8.09 -10.54
N ALA A 105 5.80 8.18 -10.80
CA ALA A 105 4.77 7.59 -9.94
C ALA A 105 4.94 6.07 -9.78
N PHE A 106 5.17 5.36 -10.89
CA PHE A 106 5.43 3.92 -10.86
C PHE A 106 6.79 3.57 -10.23
N GLN A 107 7.83 4.37 -10.45
CA GLN A 107 9.12 4.19 -9.78
C GLN A 107 8.98 4.31 -8.26
N ALA A 108 8.26 5.32 -7.77
CA ALA A 108 7.98 5.49 -6.35
C ALA A 108 7.17 4.33 -5.77
N ALA A 109 6.17 3.86 -6.52
CA ALA A 109 5.34 2.74 -6.11
C ALA A 109 6.12 1.41 -6.02
N ILE A 110 6.95 1.11 -7.02
CA ILE A 110 7.86 -0.04 -7.01
C ILE A 110 8.88 0.09 -5.87
N TRP A 111 9.43 1.29 -5.67
CA TRP A 111 10.35 1.51 -4.56
C TRP A 111 9.69 1.21 -3.21
N ARG A 112 8.45 1.68 -3.00
CA ARG A 112 7.69 1.44 -1.76
C ARG A 112 7.34 -0.04 -1.57
N TRP A 113 7.11 -0.76 -2.67
CA TRP A 113 6.87 -2.20 -2.68
C TRP A 113 8.12 -3.00 -2.28
N MET A 114 9.29 -2.61 -2.81
CA MET A 114 10.55 -3.33 -2.62
C MET A 114 11.31 -2.92 -1.35
N THR A 115 10.98 -1.78 -0.74
CA THR A 115 11.79 -1.19 0.34
C THR A 115 11.07 -1.27 1.70
N PRO A 116 11.70 -1.83 2.74
CA PRO A 116 11.19 -1.76 4.10
C PRO A 116 11.28 -0.34 4.67
N MET A 117 10.18 0.18 5.21
CA MET A 117 10.13 1.53 5.82
C MET A 117 10.84 1.62 7.17
N LYS A 118 11.03 0.48 7.85
CA LYS A 118 11.75 0.39 9.13
C LYS A 118 12.68 -0.82 9.12
N LYS A 119 13.83 -0.70 9.80
CA LYS A 119 14.89 -1.74 9.84
C LYS A 119 14.42 -3.14 10.26
N LYS A 120 13.36 -3.25 11.06
CA LYS A 120 12.82 -4.52 11.57
C LYS A 120 11.54 -4.97 10.86
N GLN A 121 11.10 -4.24 9.83
CA GLN A 121 9.93 -4.60 9.03
C GLN A 121 10.40 -5.25 7.72
N PRO A 122 9.60 -6.16 7.14
CA PRO A 122 9.85 -6.65 5.79
C PRO A 122 9.40 -5.63 4.73
N SER A 123 9.85 -5.83 3.50
CA SER A 123 9.25 -5.16 2.33
C SER A 123 7.91 -5.83 2.00
N ALA A 124 7.02 -5.11 1.31
CA ALA A 124 5.77 -5.70 0.85
C ALA A 124 6.04 -6.87 -0.11
N HIS A 125 7.05 -6.72 -0.97
CA HIS A 125 7.56 -7.79 -1.82
C HIS A 125 7.94 -9.05 -1.02
N ASP A 126 8.80 -8.92 0.00
CA ASP A 126 9.28 -10.09 0.76
C ASP A 126 8.16 -10.82 1.50
N VAL A 127 7.14 -10.09 1.97
CA VAL A 127 5.95 -10.68 2.56
C VAL A 127 5.15 -11.44 1.50
N PHE A 128 4.88 -10.78 0.38
CA PHE A 128 4.03 -11.33 -0.68
C PHE A 128 4.62 -12.60 -1.30
N VAL A 129 5.92 -12.60 -1.61
CA VAL A 129 6.58 -13.77 -2.23
C VAL A 129 7.02 -14.84 -1.22
N GLY A 130 6.75 -14.64 0.08
CA GLY A 130 7.04 -15.61 1.14
C GLY A 130 8.51 -15.70 1.57
N ASN A 131 9.33 -14.67 1.28
CA ASN A 131 10.72 -14.60 1.76
C ASN A 131 10.80 -14.22 3.24
N TRP A 132 9.83 -13.43 3.71
CA TRP A 132 9.77 -12.99 5.10
C TRP A 132 9.40 -14.12 6.06
N LYS A 133 10.16 -14.23 7.14
CA LYS A 133 9.89 -15.17 8.24
C LYS A 133 9.36 -14.40 9.44
N PRO A 134 8.09 -14.61 9.86
CA PRO A 134 7.52 -13.95 11.02
C PRO A 134 8.35 -14.21 12.28
N THR A 135 8.58 -13.16 13.07
CA THR A 135 9.14 -13.26 14.41
C THR A 135 8.05 -13.68 15.40
N LYS A 136 8.45 -13.99 16.65
CA LYS A 136 7.49 -14.25 17.73
C LYS A 136 6.48 -13.12 17.92
N ASN A 137 6.93 -11.87 17.79
CA ASN A 137 6.05 -10.71 17.93
C ASN A 137 5.03 -10.64 16.78
N ASP A 138 5.46 -11.00 15.57
CA ASP A 138 4.56 -11.04 14.42
C ASP A 138 3.48 -12.12 14.59
N THR A 139 3.87 -13.31 15.05
CA THR A 139 2.92 -14.39 15.35
C THR A 139 1.94 -14.01 16.46
N LEU A 140 2.40 -13.35 17.53
CA LEU A 140 1.52 -12.85 18.59
C LEU A 140 0.54 -11.79 18.08
N ALA A 141 1.00 -10.94 17.16
CA ALA A 141 0.19 -9.96 16.44
C ALA A 141 -0.63 -10.55 15.28
N LYS A 142 -0.72 -11.89 15.18
CA LYS A 142 -1.44 -12.65 14.13
C LYS A 142 -0.98 -12.37 12.70
N ARG A 143 0.21 -11.80 12.51
CA ARG A 143 0.80 -11.53 11.19
C ARG A 143 1.42 -12.82 10.62
N VAL A 144 0.98 -13.21 9.43
CA VAL A 144 1.39 -14.43 8.72
C VAL A 144 1.80 -14.09 7.28
N PRO A 145 2.71 -14.84 6.64
CA PRO A 145 3.08 -14.59 5.25
C PRO A 145 1.85 -14.70 4.35
N GLY A 146 1.61 -13.69 3.52
CA GLY A 146 0.40 -13.62 2.73
C GLY A 146 -0.01 -12.21 2.33
N PHE A 147 -1.13 -12.14 1.61
CA PHE A 147 -1.67 -10.87 1.14
C PHE A 147 -2.14 -9.97 2.28
N GLY A 148 -2.71 -10.53 3.35
CA GLY A 148 -3.12 -9.77 4.53
C GLY A 148 -1.96 -9.02 5.18
N SER A 149 -0.82 -9.67 5.41
CA SER A 149 0.37 -8.96 5.92
C SER A 149 1.02 -8.04 4.88
N THR A 150 0.81 -8.28 3.58
CA THR A 150 1.20 -7.33 2.52
C THR A 150 0.39 -6.04 2.62
N ILE A 151 -0.93 -6.13 2.78
CA ILE A 151 -1.82 -5.00 3.07
C ILE A 151 -1.35 -4.29 4.34
N ASN A 152 -1.05 -5.04 5.40
CA ASN A 152 -0.61 -4.47 6.68
C ASN A 152 0.71 -3.67 6.56
N VAL A 153 1.68 -4.15 5.78
CA VAL A 153 2.92 -3.40 5.53
C VAL A 153 2.67 -2.08 4.79
N LEU A 154 1.65 -2.03 3.92
CA LEU A 154 1.37 -0.87 3.08
C LEU A 154 0.39 0.12 3.73
N TYR A 155 -0.66 -0.37 4.38
CA TYR A 155 -1.85 0.38 4.81
C TYR A 155 -2.33 -0.03 6.22
N GLY A 156 -1.50 -0.71 7.01
CA GLY A 156 -1.95 -1.41 8.20
C GLY A 156 -2.63 -0.54 9.26
N ASP A 157 -2.22 0.71 9.39
CA ASP A 157 -2.82 1.69 10.31
C ASP A 157 -4.21 2.18 9.85
N LEU A 158 -4.53 2.03 8.57
CA LEU A 158 -5.80 2.45 7.99
C LEU A 158 -6.83 1.33 7.92
N VAL A 159 -6.40 0.08 7.64
CA VAL A 159 -7.32 -1.01 7.27
C VAL A 159 -7.20 -2.29 8.11
N CYS A 160 -6.16 -2.45 8.93
CA CYS A 160 -5.91 -3.72 9.66
C CYS A 160 -6.25 -3.63 11.16
N GLY A 161 -6.60 -4.76 11.76
CA GLY A 161 -6.89 -4.85 13.21
C GLY A 161 -8.26 -4.31 13.62
N GLN A 162 -9.16 -4.08 12.67
CA GLN A 162 -10.49 -3.47 12.87
C GLN A 162 -11.64 -4.40 12.44
N GLY A 163 -11.36 -5.68 12.19
CA GLY A 163 -12.32 -6.62 11.62
C GLY A 163 -12.43 -6.50 10.09
N ASP A 164 -13.47 -7.10 9.52
CA ASP A 164 -13.73 -7.08 8.08
C ASP A 164 -14.35 -5.74 7.65
N GLU A 165 -13.49 -4.75 7.47
CA GLU A 165 -13.86 -3.41 7.02
C GLU A 165 -13.90 -3.31 5.47
N ASP A 166 -14.76 -2.43 4.95
CA ASP A 166 -15.07 -2.33 3.52
C ASP A 166 -13.84 -1.98 2.66
N SER A 167 -12.97 -1.08 3.12
CA SER A 167 -11.73 -0.71 2.43
C SER A 167 -10.80 -1.90 2.30
N MET A 168 -10.57 -2.67 3.37
CA MET A 168 -9.80 -3.92 3.29
C MET A 168 -10.44 -4.94 2.33
N ASN A 169 -11.75 -5.14 2.43
CA ASN A 169 -12.45 -6.11 1.58
C ASN A 169 -12.45 -5.70 0.10
N ASN A 170 -12.47 -4.40 -0.17
CA ASN A 170 -12.35 -3.86 -1.52
C ASN A 170 -10.95 -4.16 -2.11
N ILE A 171 -9.91 -4.00 -1.29
CA ILE A 171 -8.52 -4.35 -1.64
C ILE A 171 -8.40 -5.83 -2.00
N ILE A 172 -8.95 -6.72 -1.15
CA ILE A 172 -8.97 -8.16 -1.39
C ILE A 172 -9.77 -8.50 -2.65
N SER A 173 -10.90 -7.84 -2.87
CA SER A 173 -11.75 -8.09 -4.04
C SER A 173 -11.03 -7.77 -5.36
N HIS A 174 -10.28 -6.66 -5.41
CA HIS A 174 -9.44 -6.34 -6.57
C HIS A 174 -8.35 -7.39 -6.78
N TYR A 175 -7.67 -7.82 -5.70
CA TYR A 175 -6.66 -8.87 -5.79
C TYR A 175 -7.22 -10.16 -6.41
N LEU A 176 -8.36 -10.63 -5.92
CA LEU A 176 -9.01 -11.84 -6.44
C LEU A 176 -9.48 -11.67 -7.90
N TYR A 177 -10.00 -10.49 -8.25
CA TYR A 177 -10.40 -10.19 -9.63
C TYR A 177 -9.23 -10.24 -10.62
N TYR A 178 -8.08 -9.66 -10.25
CA TYR A 178 -6.89 -9.70 -11.11
C TYR A 178 -6.31 -11.12 -11.22
N LEU A 179 -6.34 -11.92 -10.16
CA LEU A 179 -5.94 -13.33 -10.25
C LEU A 179 -6.76 -14.11 -11.30
N ASP A 180 -8.07 -13.85 -11.38
CA ASP A 180 -8.91 -14.47 -12.40
C ASP A 180 -8.59 -13.95 -13.80
N LEU A 181 -8.39 -12.63 -13.96
CA LEU A 181 -8.03 -12.03 -15.25
C LEU A 181 -6.70 -12.58 -15.81
N MET A 182 -5.74 -12.85 -14.93
CA MET A 182 -4.43 -13.38 -15.29
C MET A 182 -4.43 -14.91 -15.49
N GLY A 183 -5.57 -15.58 -15.27
CA GLY A 183 -5.70 -17.03 -15.43
C GLY A 183 -5.04 -17.84 -14.31
N VAL A 184 -4.72 -17.19 -13.19
CA VAL A 184 -4.15 -17.82 -11.98
C VAL A 184 -5.23 -18.51 -11.18
N GLY A 185 -6.40 -17.86 -11.11
CA GLY A 185 -7.55 -18.30 -10.33
C GLY A 185 -7.48 -17.81 -8.87
N ARG A 186 -8.59 -17.21 -8.43
CA ARG A 186 -8.76 -16.71 -7.05
C ARG A 186 -8.60 -17.78 -5.97
N GLU A 187 -8.70 -19.07 -6.30
CA GLU A 187 -8.47 -20.17 -5.37
C GLU A 187 -6.99 -20.31 -4.94
N GLN A 188 -6.06 -19.80 -5.74
CA GLN A 188 -4.63 -19.77 -5.42
C GLN A 188 -4.27 -18.68 -4.40
N ALA A 189 -5.21 -17.77 -4.13
CA ALA A 189 -5.03 -16.66 -3.21
C ALA A 189 -4.84 -17.13 -1.74
N GLY A 190 -5.29 -18.34 -1.43
CA GLY A 190 -5.22 -18.92 -0.10
C GLY A 190 -6.47 -18.66 0.75
N PRO A 191 -6.50 -19.19 1.99
CA PRO A 191 -7.63 -19.02 2.89
C PRO A 191 -7.74 -17.56 3.38
N HIS A 192 -8.91 -17.20 3.91
CA HIS A 192 -9.20 -15.84 4.38
C HIS A 192 -8.16 -15.32 5.41
N GLU A 193 -7.64 -16.19 6.29
CA GLU A 193 -6.59 -15.82 7.27
C GLU A 193 -5.26 -15.34 6.63
N VAL A 194 -4.96 -15.79 5.41
CA VAL A 194 -3.77 -15.38 4.64
C VAL A 194 -4.06 -14.13 3.82
N LEU A 195 -5.33 -13.94 3.42
CA LEU A 195 -5.79 -12.82 2.59
C LEU A 195 -6.10 -11.56 3.38
N SER A 196 -6.66 -11.73 4.57
CA SER A 196 -7.19 -10.67 5.41
C SER A 196 -6.18 -10.21 6.46
N CYS A 197 -6.26 -8.93 6.80
CA CYS A 197 -5.57 -8.37 7.95
C CYS A 197 -6.52 -7.90 9.06
N ALA A 198 -7.80 -8.34 9.02
CA ALA A 198 -8.84 -7.99 9.97
C ALA A 198 -8.41 -8.14 11.43
N GLU A 199 -7.69 -9.22 11.76
CA GLU A 199 -7.23 -9.52 13.12
C GLU A 199 -5.75 -9.20 13.36
N GLN A 200 -5.03 -8.72 12.34
CA GLN A 200 -3.60 -8.46 12.45
C GLN A 200 -3.36 -7.11 13.11
N GLU A 201 -2.49 -7.05 14.12
CA GLU A 201 -2.05 -5.74 14.64
C GLU A 201 -1.24 -5.03 13.55
N ALA A 202 -1.46 -3.72 13.39
CA ALA A 202 -0.74 -2.91 12.42
C ALA A 202 0.78 -2.92 12.68
N PHE A 203 1.59 -2.96 11.62
CA PHE A 203 3.05 -2.81 11.74
C PHE A 203 3.45 -1.44 12.30
N ASN A 204 2.67 -0.41 11.98
CA ASN A 204 2.93 1.00 12.29
C ASN A 204 1.64 1.70 12.76
N PRO A 205 1.04 1.31 13.89
CA PRO A 205 -0.20 1.93 14.34
C PRO A 205 0.04 3.43 14.55
N SER A 206 -0.79 4.25 13.93
CA SER A 206 -0.92 5.66 14.32
C SER A 206 -1.32 5.68 15.79
N SER A 207 -0.67 6.52 16.60
CA SER A 207 -0.92 6.55 18.04
C SER A 207 -2.41 6.85 18.29
N SER A 208 -3.17 5.87 18.76
CA SER A 208 -4.44 6.16 19.42
C SER A 208 -4.16 7.13 20.55
N PRO A 209 -5.01 8.16 20.77
CA PRO A 209 -4.99 8.86 22.04
C PRO A 209 -5.15 7.78 23.10
N ALA A 210 -4.20 7.70 24.03
CA ALA A 210 -4.30 6.82 25.18
C ALA A 210 -5.72 6.96 25.74
N SER A 211 -6.44 5.83 25.84
CA SER A 211 -7.77 5.81 26.43
C SER A 211 -7.72 6.57 27.74
N ALA A 212 -8.41 7.71 27.80
CA ALA A 212 -8.57 8.46 29.03
C ALA A 212 -9.20 7.49 30.04
N SER A 213 -8.40 7.13 31.04
CA SER A 213 -8.83 6.34 32.19
C SER A 213 -9.69 7.18 33.12
#